data_AF-A0AAV4WS51-F1
#
_entry.id   AF-A0AAV4WS51-F1
#
_cell.length_a   1.000
_cell.length_b   1.000
_cell.length_c   1.000
_cell.angle_alpha   90.00
_cell.angle_beta   90.00
_cell.angle_gamma   90.00
#
_symmetry.space_group_name_H-M   'P 1'
#
loop_
_entity.id
_entity.type
_entity.pdbx_description
1 polymer ?
#
loop_
_entity_poly.entity_id
_entity_poly.type
_entity_poly.pdbx_seq_one_letter_code
_entity_poly.pdbx_strand_id
1 'polypeptide(L)'
;MDRQMCNDQSESNTLVYSLDCIQAQSNGKVDFNEKMAAVDVERSPSMAENFRGLKLQGHVGFDSLPDQLVKRSVQEGFAFNILCIGETGIGKSTLMDSLFNIAFDSTPSPHNLPAVKLKAKTYDLQEKNVNLKLTIVDTVGYGDQINKEDSFKAIVDYIDSQFEMFLQEELKIKRSLVTYHDTRIHACLYFISPTGHGLKSIDLVCMKKLDSKVNIIPIIAKADTISKVELQRFKIKIMSELVSNGVQIYQFPTDDDSVAEINSTMNALLPFAVVGSTDFVRVGNKMVRARQYPWGTIMVENENHCDFVKLREMLIRTNMEDMREQTHARHYELYRRMRLEQMGFSDVGADNKPISFQETYEQKRQEHLLVSHSIN
;
A
#
# COMPACT_ATOMS: atom_id res chain seq x y z
N MET A 1 -38.87 8.81 62.61
CA MET A 1 -38.97 9.89 61.59
C MET A 1 -38.57 9.25 60.28
N ASP A 2 -39.52 8.54 59.70
CA ASP A 2 -39.43 7.84 58.42
C ASP A 2 -39.91 8.77 57.30
N ARG A 3 -39.23 8.74 56.15
CA ARG A 3 -39.76 8.99 54.78
C ARG A 3 -38.59 8.91 53.79
N GLN A 4 -38.51 7.82 53.01
CA GLN A 4 -39.03 7.72 51.64
C GLN A 4 -38.27 8.59 50.65
N MET A 5 -37.34 7.96 49.92
CA MET A 5 -36.91 8.42 48.60
C MET A 5 -37.88 7.88 47.56
N CYS A 6 -38.59 8.79 46.89
CA CYS A 6 -39.29 8.55 45.63
C CYS A 6 -38.89 9.67 44.65
N ASN A 7 -38.55 9.22 43.45
CA ASN A 7 -38.64 9.84 42.12
C ASN A 7 -39.15 11.28 42.01
N ASP A 8 -38.49 12.08 41.17
CA ASP A 8 -39.12 12.57 39.94
C ASP A 8 -38.09 13.07 38.90
N GLN A 9 -38.39 12.75 37.65
CA GLN A 9 -37.68 13.06 36.42
C GLN A 9 -38.19 14.40 35.83
N SER A 10 -37.34 15.12 35.08
CA SER A 10 -37.79 16.03 34.02
C SER A 10 -36.71 16.23 32.93
N GLU A 11 -36.98 15.62 31.76
CA GLU A 11 -36.89 16.09 30.35
C GLU A 11 -35.70 16.98 29.89
N SER A 12 -35.06 16.79 28.72
CA SER A 12 -35.63 16.56 27.38
C SER A 12 -34.61 16.06 26.31
N ASN A 13 -35.15 15.31 25.32
CA ASN A 13 -34.77 15.14 23.91
C ASN A 13 -33.50 14.37 23.49
N THR A 14 -33.70 13.16 22.94
CA THR A 14 -33.49 12.84 21.51
C THR A 14 -34.29 11.58 21.14
N LEU A 15 -35.00 11.67 20.02
CA LEU A 15 -36.01 10.74 19.51
C LEU A 15 -35.40 9.41 19.06
N VAL A 16 -35.86 8.32 19.67
CA VAL A 16 -35.78 6.95 19.15
C VAL A 16 -37.22 6.55 18.82
N TYR A 17 -37.50 6.25 17.56
CA TYR A 17 -38.75 5.57 17.19
C TYR A 17 -38.49 4.06 17.12
N SER A 18 -38.97 3.39 18.16
CA SER A 18 -39.48 2.02 18.16
C SER A 18 -40.80 1.93 17.35
N LEU A 19 -41.40 0.80 17.00
CA LEU A 19 -41.84 -0.36 17.79
C LEU A 19 -42.39 -1.41 16.77
N ASP A 20 -42.09 -2.71 16.91
CA ASP A 20 -43.03 -3.81 17.30
C ASP A 20 -44.21 -4.11 16.35
N CYS A 21 -44.72 -5.33 16.13
CA CYS A 21 -44.46 -6.70 16.60
C CYS A 21 -45.40 -7.67 15.82
N ILE A 22 -45.21 -8.99 16.02
CA ILE A 22 -46.18 -10.12 15.92
C ILE A 22 -46.31 -10.91 14.59
N GLN A 23 -45.68 -12.10 14.64
CA GLN A 23 -46.12 -13.48 14.29
C GLN A 23 -47.01 -13.75 13.06
N ALA A 24 -46.55 -14.65 12.18
CA ALA A 24 -47.32 -15.83 11.73
C ALA A 24 -46.45 -16.83 10.95
N GLN A 25 -46.68 -18.12 11.20
CA GLN A 25 -46.07 -19.26 10.51
C GLN A 25 -46.69 -19.53 9.12
N SER A 26 -45.93 -20.28 8.32
CA SER A 26 -46.36 -21.31 7.36
C SER A 26 -46.62 -20.93 5.88
N ASN A 27 -45.91 -21.68 5.04
CA ASN A 27 -46.28 -22.26 3.74
C ASN A 27 -47.24 -21.51 2.81
N GLY A 28 -46.74 -21.16 1.63
CA GLY A 28 -47.61 -20.91 0.47
C GLY A 28 -46.81 -20.41 -0.73
N LYS A 29 -46.74 -21.25 -1.79
CA LYS A 29 -46.41 -20.82 -3.15
C LYS A 29 -47.23 -19.58 -3.51
N VAL A 30 -46.58 -18.56 -4.05
CA VAL A 30 -47.29 -17.48 -4.74
C VAL A 30 -46.66 -17.33 -6.12
N ASP A 31 -47.35 -17.93 -7.10
CA ASP A 31 -47.21 -17.63 -8.52
C ASP A 31 -47.50 -16.14 -8.75
N PHE A 32 -46.55 -15.39 -9.30
CA PHE A 32 -46.81 -14.06 -9.83
C PHE A 32 -47.14 -14.17 -11.31
N ASN A 33 -48.44 -14.26 -11.57
CA ASN A 33 -49.04 -14.17 -12.88
C ASN A 33 -49.15 -12.70 -13.31
N GLU A 34 -48.80 -12.46 -14.58
CA GLU A 34 -49.01 -11.29 -15.43
C GLU A 34 -49.95 -10.18 -14.95
N LYS A 35 -49.42 -8.93 -14.90
CA LYS A 35 -50.10 -7.73 -15.44
C LYS A 35 -49.05 -6.72 -15.94
N MET A 36 -48.66 -6.84 -17.20
CA MET A 36 -48.03 -5.74 -17.94
C MET A 36 -49.12 -4.94 -18.66
N ALA A 37 -49.02 -3.61 -18.58
CA ALA A 37 -49.85 -2.69 -19.32
C ALA A 37 -49.59 -2.86 -20.83
N ALA A 38 -50.61 -3.27 -21.58
CA ALA A 38 -50.57 -3.28 -23.04
C ALA A 38 -50.69 -1.84 -23.55
N VAL A 39 -49.63 -1.37 -24.21
CA VAL A 39 -49.70 -0.22 -25.12
C VAL A 39 -49.74 -0.82 -26.53
N ASP A 40 -50.91 -0.79 -27.15
CA ASP A 40 -51.09 -1.21 -28.54
C ASP A 40 -50.41 -0.20 -29.47
N VAL A 41 -49.32 -0.63 -30.13
CA VAL A 41 -48.71 0.11 -31.24
C VAL A 41 -49.12 -0.58 -32.54
N GLU A 42 -49.91 0.11 -33.35
CA GLU A 42 -50.34 -0.35 -34.67
C GLU A 42 -49.14 -0.69 -35.56
N ARG A 43 -49.19 -1.87 -36.19
CA ARG A 43 -48.13 -2.45 -37.00
C ARG A 43 -48.37 -2.13 -38.48
N SER A 44 -47.53 -1.31 -39.10
CA SER A 44 -47.46 -1.20 -40.56
C SER A 44 -46.59 -2.32 -41.15
N PRO A 45 -46.92 -2.90 -42.32
CA PRO A 45 -46.21 -4.07 -42.83
C PRO A 45 -45.05 -3.72 -43.77
N SER A 46 -44.07 -4.63 -43.72
CA SER A 46 -43.04 -4.96 -44.71
C SER A 46 -41.98 -3.91 -45.06
N MET A 47 -40.77 -4.12 -44.54
CA MET A 47 -39.57 -4.23 -45.38
C MET A 47 -38.61 -5.22 -44.72
N ALA A 48 -38.34 -6.32 -45.40
CA ALA A 48 -37.34 -7.30 -45.03
C ALA A 48 -35.96 -6.69 -45.28
N GLU A 49 -35.26 -6.31 -44.22
CA GLU A 49 -33.82 -6.10 -44.26
C GLU A 49 -33.12 -7.07 -43.30
N ASN A 50 -32.07 -7.70 -43.82
CA ASN A 50 -31.27 -8.73 -43.19
C ASN A 50 -30.63 -8.25 -41.89
N PHE A 51 -31.33 -8.35 -40.76
CA PHE A 51 -30.68 -8.29 -39.46
C PHE A 51 -29.85 -9.56 -39.28
N ARG A 52 -28.52 -9.42 -39.40
CA ARG A 52 -27.59 -10.43 -38.86
C ARG A 52 -27.81 -10.48 -37.36
N GLY A 53 -28.66 -11.40 -36.92
CA GLY A 53 -28.80 -11.74 -35.51
C GLY A 53 -27.47 -12.26 -35.02
N LEU A 54 -26.69 -11.41 -34.35
CA LEU A 54 -25.52 -11.86 -33.60
C LEU A 54 -26.04 -12.78 -32.51
N LYS A 55 -25.81 -14.09 -32.65
CA LYS A 55 -26.05 -15.03 -31.56
C LYS A 55 -25.13 -14.60 -30.42
N LEU A 56 -25.73 -14.17 -29.30
CA LEU A 56 -24.98 -13.89 -28.08
C LEU A 56 -24.20 -15.17 -27.73
N GLN A 57 -22.87 -15.10 -27.80
CA GLN A 57 -22.00 -16.18 -27.36
C GLN A 57 -21.96 -16.14 -25.82
N GLY A 58 -22.91 -16.82 -25.20
CA GLY A 58 -22.92 -17.07 -23.76
C GLY A 58 -23.98 -16.28 -22.98
N HIS A 59 -24.02 -16.56 -21.68
CA HIS A 59 -24.92 -15.91 -20.73
C HIS A 59 -24.50 -14.44 -20.54
N VAL A 60 -25.42 -13.52 -20.82
CA VAL A 60 -25.23 -12.09 -20.61
C VAL A 60 -26.05 -11.72 -19.38
N GLY A 61 -25.35 -11.49 -18.26
CA GLY A 61 -25.95 -11.14 -16.98
C GLY A 61 -24.96 -10.39 -16.10
N PHE A 62 -25.47 -9.75 -15.04
CA PHE A 62 -24.64 -9.07 -14.03
C PHE A 62 -23.64 -10.02 -13.36
N ASP A 63 -23.90 -11.32 -13.41
CA ASP A 63 -22.99 -12.38 -12.97
C ASP A 63 -21.64 -12.38 -13.70
N SER A 64 -21.55 -11.74 -14.88
CA SER A 64 -20.28 -11.61 -15.63
C SER A 64 -19.47 -10.35 -15.28
N LEU A 65 -20.01 -9.44 -14.45
CA LEU A 65 -19.29 -8.23 -14.02
C LEU A 65 -17.98 -8.54 -13.28
N PRO A 66 -17.93 -9.51 -12.34
CA PRO A 66 -16.67 -9.88 -11.70
C PRO A 66 -15.62 -10.34 -12.72
N ASP A 67 -16.02 -11.18 -13.68
CA ASP A 67 -15.12 -11.66 -14.74
C ASP A 67 -14.63 -10.51 -15.64
N GLN A 68 -15.47 -9.51 -15.90
CA GLN A 68 -15.10 -8.33 -16.66
C GLN A 68 -14.09 -7.46 -15.90
N LEU A 69 -14.31 -7.24 -14.59
CA LEU A 69 -13.38 -6.49 -13.74
C LEU A 69 -12.03 -7.20 -13.65
N VAL A 70 -12.03 -8.52 -13.40
CA VAL A 70 -10.80 -9.32 -13.37
C VAL A 70 -10.08 -9.25 -14.71
N LYS A 71 -10.77 -9.46 -15.85
CA LYS A 71 -10.15 -9.37 -17.18
C LYS A 71 -9.55 -8.00 -17.45
N ARG A 72 -10.23 -6.93 -17.03
CA ARG A 72 -9.75 -5.56 -17.19
C ARG A 72 -8.51 -5.31 -16.33
N SER A 73 -8.54 -5.67 -15.04
CA SER A 73 -7.38 -5.52 -14.15
C SER A 73 -6.18 -6.35 -14.62
N VAL A 74 -6.40 -7.54 -15.16
CA VAL A 74 -5.34 -8.38 -15.74
C VAL A 74 -4.72 -7.74 -16.99
N GLN A 75 -5.54 -7.07 -17.83
CA GLN A 75 -5.06 -6.36 -19.02
C GLN A 75 -4.31 -5.07 -18.68
N GLU A 76 -4.78 -4.31 -17.69
CA GLU A 76 -4.14 -3.08 -17.22
C GLU A 76 -2.82 -3.37 -16.48
N GLY A 77 -2.74 -4.53 -15.82
CA GLY A 77 -1.59 -4.92 -15.01
C GLY A 77 -1.50 -4.17 -13.69
N PHE A 78 -0.50 -4.50 -12.89
CA PHE A 78 -0.30 -3.93 -11.55
C PHE A 78 1.03 -3.19 -11.50
N ALA A 79 1.07 -2.06 -10.80
CA ALA A 79 2.31 -1.35 -10.50
C ALA A 79 2.62 -1.49 -9.01
N PHE A 80 3.83 -1.91 -8.68
CA PHE A 80 4.27 -2.01 -7.29
C PHE A 80 5.64 -1.38 -7.11
N ASN A 81 5.75 -0.40 -6.20
CA ASN A 81 6.96 0.36 -5.99
C ASN A 81 7.46 0.12 -4.56
N ILE A 82 8.66 -0.43 -4.44
CA ILE A 82 9.29 -0.78 -3.16
C ILE A 82 10.50 0.12 -2.94
N LEU A 83 10.57 0.74 -1.78
CA LEU A 83 11.71 1.53 -1.32
C LEU A 83 12.54 0.71 -0.32
N CYS A 84 13.84 0.57 -0.58
CA CYS A 84 14.79 -0.15 0.27
C CYS A 84 15.71 0.84 0.98
N ILE A 85 15.54 0.99 2.30
CA ILE A 85 16.35 1.89 3.13
C ILE A 85 17.26 1.07 4.04
N GLY A 86 18.54 1.42 4.07
CA GLY A 86 19.47 0.84 5.05
C GLY A 86 20.93 1.10 4.70
N GLU A 87 21.82 0.71 5.60
CA GLU A 87 23.27 0.96 5.47
C GLU A 87 23.87 0.31 4.21
N THR A 88 24.98 0.88 3.73
CA THR A 88 25.71 0.31 2.59
C THR A 88 26.28 -1.06 2.95
N GLY A 89 26.09 -2.07 2.09
CA GLY A 89 26.56 -3.43 2.34
C GLY A 89 25.70 -4.28 3.29
N ILE A 90 24.51 -3.79 3.70
CA ILE A 90 23.61 -4.54 4.58
C ILE A 90 22.93 -5.74 3.91
N GLY A 91 22.88 -5.76 2.57
CA GLY A 91 22.29 -6.85 1.78
C GLY A 91 20.97 -6.52 1.09
N LYS A 92 20.69 -5.23 0.82
CA LYS A 92 19.45 -4.77 0.16
C LYS A 92 19.22 -5.43 -1.20
N SER A 93 20.18 -5.30 -2.11
CA SER A 93 20.06 -5.85 -3.47
C SER A 93 19.97 -7.38 -3.46
N THR A 94 20.78 -8.05 -2.63
CA THR A 94 20.71 -9.51 -2.46
C THR A 94 19.34 -9.98 -1.93
N LEU A 95 18.71 -9.23 -1.02
CA LEU A 95 17.36 -9.56 -0.56
C LEU A 95 16.34 -9.40 -1.69
N MET A 96 16.44 -8.34 -2.49
CA MET A 96 15.56 -8.11 -3.65
C MET A 96 15.69 -9.22 -4.69
N ASP A 97 16.92 -9.60 -5.05
CA ASP A 97 17.19 -10.71 -5.97
C ASP A 97 16.63 -12.03 -5.42
N SER A 98 16.74 -12.20 -4.09
CA SER A 98 16.17 -13.33 -3.38
C SER A 98 14.64 -13.32 -3.49
N LEU A 99 13.98 -12.22 -3.15
CA LEU A 99 12.52 -12.09 -3.08
C LEU A 99 11.86 -12.41 -4.43
N PHE A 100 12.35 -11.82 -5.52
CA PHE A 100 11.75 -11.95 -6.85
C PHE A 100 12.34 -13.07 -7.72
N ASN A 101 13.36 -13.80 -7.23
CA ASN A 101 14.04 -14.85 -8.01
C ASN A 101 14.60 -14.36 -9.35
N ILE A 102 15.04 -13.11 -9.41
CA ILE A 102 15.60 -12.47 -10.59
C ILE A 102 16.92 -11.84 -10.17
N ALA A 103 17.96 -12.03 -10.98
CA ALA A 103 19.19 -11.30 -10.80
C ALA A 103 18.97 -9.88 -11.34
N PHE A 104 18.71 -8.93 -10.45
CA PHE A 104 18.62 -7.53 -10.84
C PHE A 104 20.02 -6.99 -11.07
N ASP A 105 20.21 -6.25 -12.17
CA ASP A 105 21.50 -5.65 -12.54
C ASP A 105 21.88 -4.53 -11.55
N SER A 106 22.37 -4.92 -10.37
CA SER A 106 22.69 -4.03 -9.26
C SER A 106 24.18 -3.74 -9.21
N THR A 107 24.56 -2.50 -9.54
CA THR A 107 25.95 -2.05 -9.41
C THR A 107 26.28 -1.83 -7.93
N PRO A 108 27.31 -2.51 -7.39
CA PRO A 108 27.74 -2.29 -6.01
C PRO A 108 28.12 -0.82 -5.85
N SER A 109 27.62 -0.21 -4.78
CA SER A 109 27.79 1.21 -4.58
C SER A 109 28.99 1.49 -3.66
N PRO A 110 29.81 2.51 -3.96
CA PRO A 110 30.97 2.84 -3.14
C PRO A 110 30.55 3.49 -1.83
N HIS A 111 31.35 3.28 -0.78
CA HIS A 111 31.16 3.86 0.56
C HIS A 111 31.55 5.36 0.64
N ASN A 112 32.21 5.90 -0.38
CA ASN A 112 32.75 7.27 -0.39
C ASN A 112 31.83 8.28 -1.10
N LEU A 113 30.52 8.04 -1.10
CA LEU A 113 29.59 8.99 -1.70
C LEU A 113 29.42 10.20 -0.77
N PRO A 114 29.32 11.43 -1.29
CA PRO A 114 29.18 12.63 -0.45
C PRO A 114 27.74 12.91 0.01
N ALA A 115 26.74 12.24 -0.60
CA ALA A 115 25.33 12.42 -0.26
C ALA A 115 24.54 11.14 -0.51
N VAL A 116 23.42 10.99 0.20
CA VAL A 116 22.46 9.91 -0.03
C VAL A 116 21.79 10.13 -1.39
N LYS A 117 21.80 9.11 -2.24
CA LYS A 117 21.11 9.12 -3.54
C LYS A 117 20.19 7.92 -3.65
N LEU A 118 19.05 8.12 -4.30
CA LEU A 118 18.10 7.04 -4.59
C LEU A 118 18.29 6.59 -6.04
N LYS A 119 18.39 5.27 -6.24
CA LYS A 119 18.45 4.63 -7.56
C LYS A 119 17.16 3.86 -7.77
N ALA A 120 16.28 4.37 -8.62
CA ALA A 120 15.08 3.67 -9.03
C ALA A 120 15.37 2.80 -10.26
N LYS A 121 14.87 1.56 -10.25
CA LYS A 121 14.91 0.64 -11.39
C LYS A 121 13.56 -0.02 -11.55
N THR A 122 13.04 0.01 -12.77
CA THR A 122 11.73 -0.55 -13.09
C THR A 122 11.94 -1.83 -13.89
N TYR A 123 11.19 -2.87 -13.51
CA TYR A 123 11.22 -4.19 -14.09
C TYR A 123 9.79 -4.60 -14.44
N ASP A 124 9.59 -5.07 -15.67
CA ASP A 124 8.31 -5.62 -16.09
C ASP A 124 8.37 -7.14 -15.86
N LEU A 125 7.64 -7.59 -14.85
CA LEU A 125 7.53 -8.99 -14.46
C LEU A 125 6.21 -9.55 -14.97
N GLN A 126 6.22 -10.76 -15.50
CA GLN A 126 5.01 -11.45 -15.92
C GLN A 126 4.92 -12.79 -15.19
N GLU A 127 3.86 -12.96 -14.40
CA GLU A 127 3.54 -14.22 -13.76
C GLU A 127 2.22 -14.76 -14.30
N LYS A 128 2.30 -15.89 -15.02
CA LYS A 128 1.18 -16.47 -15.78
C LYS A 128 0.62 -15.46 -16.80
N ASN A 129 -0.55 -14.88 -16.53
CA ASN A 129 -1.24 -13.91 -17.37
C ASN A 129 -1.27 -12.50 -16.75
N VAL A 130 -0.63 -12.30 -15.60
CA VAL A 130 -0.64 -11.02 -14.89
C VAL A 130 0.70 -10.32 -15.10
N ASN A 131 0.63 -9.07 -15.57
CA ASN A 131 1.79 -8.21 -15.70
C ASN A 131 1.92 -7.36 -14.43
N LEU A 132 3.11 -7.39 -13.83
CA LEU A 132 3.50 -6.59 -12.68
C LEU A 132 4.67 -5.70 -13.08
N LYS A 133 4.45 -4.39 -13.11
CA LYS A 133 5.48 -3.38 -13.24
C LYS A 133 6.05 -3.05 -11.87
N LEU A 134 7.18 -3.67 -11.54
CA LEU A 134 7.86 -3.53 -10.26
C LEU A 134 8.92 -2.42 -10.35
N THR A 135 8.82 -1.38 -9.52
CA THR A 135 9.90 -0.40 -9.35
C THR A 135 10.59 -0.62 -8.01
N ILE A 136 11.88 -0.89 -8.04
CA ILE A 136 12.72 -1.02 -6.84
C ILE A 136 13.54 0.26 -6.72
N VAL A 137 13.42 0.94 -5.58
CA VAL A 137 14.17 2.15 -5.27
C VAL A 137 15.16 1.83 -4.16
N ASP A 138 16.44 1.83 -4.50
CA ASP A 138 17.51 1.57 -3.54
C ASP A 138 18.12 2.87 -3.02
N THR A 139 18.24 3.01 -1.70
CA THR A 139 19.05 4.09 -1.11
C THR A 139 20.53 3.73 -1.13
N VAL A 140 21.35 4.66 -1.61
CA VAL A 140 22.80 4.52 -1.70
C VAL A 140 23.46 5.57 -0.81
N GLY A 141 24.44 5.15 0.01
CA GLY A 141 25.19 6.05 0.90
C GLY A 141 24.44 6.42 2.19
N TYR A 142 23.35 5.73 2.49
CA TYR A 142 22.61 5.90 3.75
C TYR A 142 23.46 5.37 4.91
N GLY A 143 23.65 6.18 5.95
CA GLY A 143 24.45 5.83 7.13
C GLY A 143 25.97 5.96 6.97
N ASP A 144 26.47 6.22 5.75
CA ASP A 144 27.92 6.43 5.50
C ASP A 144 28.36 7.88 5.80
N GLN A 145 27.41 8.82 5.87
CA GLN A 145 27.72 10.24 6.09
C GLN A 145 28.01 10.56 7.56
N ILE A 146 28.96 11.49 7.77
CA ILE A 146 29.20 12.10 9.08
C ILE A 146 27.98 12.93 9.50
N ASN A 147 27.39 13.69 8.57
CA ASN A 147 26.14 14.41 8.82
C ASN A 147 24.91 13.52 8.58
N LYS A 148 24.26 13.14 9.67
CA LYS A 148 23.13 12.20 9.68
C LYS A 148 21.79 12.89 9.40
N GLU A 149 21.70 14.21 9.56
CA GLU A 149 20.45 14.95 9.42
C GLU A 149 20.01 15.10 7.95
N ASP A 150 20.94 15.30 7.03
CA ASP A 150 20.64 15.42 5.60
C ASP A 150 20.27 14.07 4.94
N SER A 151 20.54 12.96 5.63
CA SER A 151 20.38 11.61 5.06
C SER A 151 18.93 11.22 4.85
N PHE A 152 18.03 11.52 5.80
CA PHE A 152 16.60 11.21 5.65
C PHE A 152 15.87 12.24 4.77
N LYS A 153 16.40 13.46 4.66
CA LYS A 153 15.81 14.52 3.81
C LYS A 153 15.77 14.09 2.35
N ALA A 154 16.86 13.56 1.81
CA ALA A 154 16.89 13.07 0.43
C ALA A 154 15.84 11.98 0.14
N ILE A 155 15.54 11.14 1.13
CA ILE A 155 14.53 10.08 1.03
C ILE A 155 13.12 10.68 1.06
N VAL A 156 12.87 11.58 2.00
CA VAL A 156 11.58 12.28 2.13
C VAL A 156 11.29 13.11 0.88
N ASP A 157 12.26 13.88 0.39
CA ASP A 157 12.14 14.70 -0.81
C ASP A 157 11.82 13.83 -2.04
N TYR A 158 12.41 12.64 -2.14
CA TYR A 158 12.08 11.69 -3.20
C TYR A 158 10.62 11.21 -3.10
N ILE A 159 10.15 10.78 -1.92
CA ILE A 159 8.77 10.35 -1.72
C ILE A 159 7.79 11.49 -2.05
N ASP A 160 8.05 12.69 -1.53
CA ASP A 160 7.23 13.87 -1.75
C ASP A 160 7.21 14.27 -3.24
N SER A 161 8.32 14.08 -3.97
CA SER A 161 8.35 14.31 -5.42
C SER A 161 7.44 13.34 -6.19
N GLN A 162 7.33 12.07 -5.75
CA GLN A 162 6.43 11.11 -6.38
C GLN A 162 4.97 11.45 -6.10
N PHE A 163 4.65 11.91 -4.88
CA PHE A 163 3.31 12.40 -4.56
C PHE A 163 2.95 13.67 -5.34
N GLU A 164 3.89 14.59 -5.50
CA GLU A 164 3.69 15.79 -6.30
C GLU A 164 3.44 15.44 -7.77
N MET A 165 4.21 14.52 -8.36
CA MET A 165 3.99 14.07 -9.74
C MET A 165 2.59 13.50 -9.95
N PHE A 166 2.09 12.70 -8.99
CA PHE A 166 0.74 12.15 -9.05
C PHE A 166 -0.33 13.24 -8.87
N LEU A 167 -0.14 14.18 -7.92
CA LEU A 167 -1.04 15.31 -7.72
C LEU A 167 -1.14 16.20 -8.95
N GLN A 168 -0.02 16.48 -9.62
CA GLN A 168 -0.01 17.27 -10.85
C GLN A 168 -0.79 16.60 -11.98
N GLU A 169 -0.76 15.27 -12.07
CA GLU A 169 -1.60 14.53 -13.02
C GLU A 169 -3.09 14.62 -12.65
N GLU A 170 -3.43 14.51 -11.36
CA GLU A 170 -4.80 14.65 -10.87
C GLU A 170 -5.38 16.04 -11.15
N LEU A 171 -4.56 17.09 -11.07
CA LEU A 171 -4.96 18.47 -11.33
C LEU A 171 -5.13 18.81 -12.82
N LYS A 172 -4.71 17.95 -13.75
CA LYS A 172 -4.93 18.18 -15.19
C LYS A 172 -6.42 18.17 -15.54
N ILE A 173 -6.79 18.94 -16.57
CA ILE A 173 -8.18 18.99 -17.08
C ILE A 173 -8.53 17.72 -17.85
N LYS A 174 -7.62 17.24 -18.71
CA LYS A 174 -7.73 15.95 -19.39
C LYS A 174 -6.95 14.91 -18.59
N ARG A 175 -7.63 14.28 -17.63
CA ARG A 175 -7.04 13.30 -16.71
C ARG A 175 -6.97 11.94 -17.38
N SER A 176 -5.83 11.27 -17.25
CA SER A 176 -5.63 9.93 -17.76
C SER A 176 -5.21 8.96 -16.65
N LEU A 177 -5.90 9.02 -15.51
CA LEU A 177 -5.55 8.30 -14.27
C LEU A 177 -5.43 6.78 -14.46
N VAL A 178 -6.24 6.20 -15.34
CA VAL A 178 -6.23 4.75 -15.62
C VAL A 178 -4.95 4.33 -16.37
N THR A 179 -4.41 5.21 -17.22
CA THR A 179 -3.20 4.96 -18.01
C THR A 179 -1.95 5.57 -17.40
N TYR A 180 -2.09 6.32 -16.31
CA TYR A 180 -0.97 6.98 -15.66
C TYR A 180 -0.14 5.96 -14.88
N HIS A 181 1.18 6.03 -15.03
CA HIS A 181 2.08 5.15 -14.31
C HIS A 181 2.23 5.64 -12.87
N ASP A 182 1.67 4.90 -11.92
CA ASP A 182 1.83 5.20 -10.51
C ASP A 182 3.28 4.95 -10.06
N THR A 183 3.97 6.03 -9.68
CA THR A 183 5.35 5.99 -9.16
C THR A 183 5.43 6.16 -7.64
N ARG A 184 4.29 6.25 -6.95
CA ARG A 184 4.24 6.41 -5.49
C ARG A 184 4.78 5.17 -4.80
N ILE A 185 5.49 5.35 -3.70
CA ILE A 185 6.05 4.24 -2.93
C ILE A 185 4.94 3.53 -2.14
N HIS A 186 4.73 2.25 -2.42
CA HIS A 186 3.70 1.45 -1.74
C HIS A 186 4.23 0.78 -0.47
N ALA A 187 5.49 0.34 -0.49
CA ALA A 187 6.12 -0.34 0.64
C ALA A 187 7.54 0.19 0.86
N CYS A 188 7.91 0.39 2.12
CA CYS A 188 9.26 0.78 2.53
C CYS A 188 9.88 -0.32 3.39
N LEU A 189 10.82 -1.06 2.82
CA LEU A 189 11.60 -2.05 3.55
C LEU A 189 12.75 -1.36 4.27
N TYR A 190 12.66 -1.32 5.60
CA TYR A 190 13.67 -0.71 6.43
C TYR A 190 14.62 -1.77 7.00
N PHE A 191 15.87 -1.77 6.53
CA PHE A 191 16.89 -2.74 6.94
C PHE A 191 17.61 -2.25 8.19
N ILE A 192 17.39 -2.96 9.29
CA ILE A 192 18.03 -2.75 10.58
C ILE A 192 19.28 -3.63 10.64
N SER A 193 20.41 -3.02 11.01
CA SER A 193 21.66 -3.74 11.18
C SER A 193 21.62 -4.67 12.40
N PRO A 194 22.13 -5.91 12.29
CA PRO A 194 22.05 -6.93 13.34
C PRO A 194 23.08 -6.67 14.47
N THR A 195 22.93 -5.57 15.20
CA THR A 195 23.85 -5.18 16.30
C THR A 195 23.56 -5.92 17.60
N GLY A 196 22.36 -6.47 17.77
CA GLY A 196 21.91 -7.16 18.99
C GLY A 196 21.58 -6.26 20.18
N HIS A 197 21.86 -4.95 20.10
CA HIS A 197 21.70 -4.03 21.23
C HIS A 197 20.45 -3.15 21.17
N GLY A 198 19.89 -2.83 20.00
CA GLY A 198 18.71 -1.97 19.84
C GLY A 198 18.70 -1.25 18.49
N LEU A 199 17.76 -0.33 18.28
CA LEU A 199 17.74 0.55 17.11
C LEU A 199 18.81 1.64 17.22
N LYS A 200 19.39 2.01 16.08
CA LYS A 200 20.28 3.17 16.04
C LYS A 200 19.44 4.45 16.11
N SER A 201 19.99 5.51 16.69
CA SER A 201 19.32 6.81 16.79
C SER A 201 18.95 7.39 15.42
N ILE A 202 19.78 7.16 14.40
CA ILE A 202 19.47 7.55 13.02
C ILE A 202 18.25 6.79 12.47
N ASP A 203 18.12 5.50 12.79
CA ASP A 203 16.99 4.70 12.33
C ASP A 203 15.69 5.20 12.93
N LEU A 204 15.72 5.52 14.22
CA LEU A 204 14.58 6.04 14.95
C LEU A 204 14.09 7.38 14.37
N VAL A 205 15.01 8.32 14.15
CA VAL A 205 14.67 9.64 13.57
C VAL A 205 14.16 9.49 12.13
N CYS A 206 14.77 8.61 11.34
CA CYS A 206 14.37 8.39 9.96
C CYS A 206 12.98 7.76 9.86
N MET A 207 12.72 6.68 10.60
CA MET A 207 11.40 6.05 10.63
C MET A 207 10.32 7.00 11.12
N LYS A 208 10.60 7.83 12.13
CA LYS A 208 9.66 8.84 12.64
C LYS A 208 9.30 9.93 11.64
N LYS A 209 10.12 10.16 10.61
CA LYS A 209 9.82 11.12 9.53
C LYS A 209 9.11 10.46 8.35
N LEU A 210 9.22 9.14 8.23
CA LEU A 210 8.68 8.35 7.13
C LEU A 210 7.33 7.71 7.47
N ASP A 211 7.02 7.52 8.75
CA ASP A 211 5.81 6.84 9.24
C ASP A 211 4.50 7.46 8.71
N SER A 212 4.47 8.78 8.52
CA SER A 212 3.30 9.47 7.97
C SER A 212 3.22 9.40 6.44
N LYS A 213 4.28 8.96 5.75
CA LYS A 213 4.40 9.05 4.28
C LYS A 213 4.43 7.70 3.57
N VAL A 214 4.91 6.64 4.22
CA VAL A 214 5.05 5.32 3.59
C VAL A 214 4.77 4.21 4.59
N ASN A 215 4.33 3.07 4.06
CA ASN A 215 4.16 1.84 4.84
C ASN A 215 5.54 1.24 5.19
N ILE A 216 6.00 1.48 6.43
CA ILE A 216 7.32 1.01 6.90
C ILE A 216 7.21 -0.44 7.37
N ILE A 217 8.05 -1.31 6.79
CA ILE A 217 8.22 -2.71 7.20
C ILE A 217 9.65 -2.87 7.75
N PRO A 218 9.82 -2.98 9.08
CA PRO A 218 11.13 -3.17 9.67
C PRO A 218 11.63 -4.61 9.47
N ILE A 219 12.87 -4.72 9.00
CA ILE A 219 13.52 -5.99 8.66
C ILE A 219 14.89 -6.03 9.32
N ILE A 220 15.18 -7.08 10.07
CA ILE A 220 16.52 -7.38 10.57
C ILE A 220 17.29 -8.08 9.45
N ALA A 221 18.31 -7.40 8.94
CA ALA A 221 19.15 -7.93 7.88
C ALA A 221 20.25 -8.84 8.43
N LYS A 222 20.78 -9.74 7.59
CA LYS A 222 21.85 -10.69 7.95
C LYS A 222 21.55 -11.39 9.30
N ALA A 223 20.32 -11.89 9.45
CA ALA A 223 19.86 -12.53 10.68
C ALA A 223 20.68 -13.78 11.05
N ASP A 224 21.44 -14.32 10.11
CA ASP A 224 22.41 -15.40 10.30
C ASP A 224 23.61 -15.03 11.19
N THR A 225 23.83 -13.75 11.50
CA THR A 225 24.89 -13.33 12.42
C THR A 225 24.46 -13.31 13.89
N ILE A 226 23.18 -13.51 14.19
CA ILE A 226 22.62 -13.45 15.56
C ILE A 226 22.10 -14.83 15.95
N SER A 227 22.32 -15.25 17.20
CA SER A 227 21.73 -16.50 17.71
C SER A 227 20.21 -16.37 17.90
N LYS A 228 19.47 -17.49 17.87
CA LYS A 228 18.01 -17.47 18.06
C LYS A 228 17.57 -16.79 19.36
N VAL A 229 18.32 -16.97 20.44
CA VAL A 229 18.01 -16.38 21.76
C VAL A 229 18.21 -14.86 21.75
N GLU A 230 19.31 -14.40 21.17
CA GLU A 230 19.60 -12.97 21.03
C GLU A 230 18.62 -12.31 20.06
N LEU A 231 18.24 -12.99 18.98
CA LEU A 231 17.28 -12.48 18.00
C LEU A 231 15.93 -12.19 18.65
N GLN A 232 15.43 -13.09 19.50
CA GLN A 232 14.16 -12.87 20.22
C GLN A 232 14.24 -11.66 21.15
N ARG A 233 15.32 -11.51 21.92
CA ARG A 233 15.53 -10.33 22.77
C ARG A 233 15.64 -9.05 21.94
N PHE A 234 16.32 -9.13 20.79
CA PHE A 234 16.51 -8.01 19.88
C PHE A 234 15.19 -7.56 19.24
N LYS A 235 14.34 -8.50 18.78
CA LYS A 235 12.99 -8.19 18.27
C LYS A 235 12.15 -7.45 19.31
N ILE A 236 12.09 -7.98 20.54
CA ILE A 236 11.33 -7.35 21.63
C ILE A 236 11.84 -5.93 21.90
N LYS A 237 13.15 -5.74 21.92
CA LYS A 237 13.76 -4.44 22.18
C LYS A 237 13.46 -3.43 21.06
N ILE A 238 13.60 -3.83 19.79
CA ILE A 238 13.24 -2.98 18.64
C ILE A 238 11.78 -2.56 18.74
N MET A 239 10.86 -3.51 18.95
CA MET A 239 9.43 -3.20 19.03
C MET A 239 9.10 -2.27 20.21
N SER A 240 9.73 -2.48 21.37
CA SER A 240 9.58 -1.60 22.53
C SER A 240 10.08 -0.18 22.25
N GLU A 241 11.21 -0.03 21.54
CA GLU A 241 11.76 1.28 21.17
C GLU A 241 10.87 1.99 20.14
N LEU A 242 10.30 1.27 19.16
CA LEU A 242 9.37 1.85 18.18
C LEU A 242 8.09 2.38 18.85
N VAL A 243 7.49 1.58 19.74
CA VAL A 243 6.28 1.97 20.48
C VAL A 243 6.56 3.14 21.41
N SER A 244 7.68 3.12 22.15
CA SER A 244 8.02 4.20 23.10
C SER A 244 8.23 5.56 22.42
N ASN A 245 8.65 5.56 21.15
CA ASN A 245 8.84 6.78 20.35
C ASN A 245 7.62 7.10 19.45
N GLY A 246 6.57 6.29 19.53
CA GLY A 246 5.34 6.44 18.75
C GLY A 246 5.58 6.39 17.24
N VAL A 247 6.51 5.56 16.78
CA VAL A 247 6.76 5.34 15.34
C VAL A 247 5.68 4.39 14.82
N GLN A 248 4.91 4.83 13.82
CA GLN A 248 3.89 3.99 13.21
C GLN A 248 4.52 3.13 12.11
N ILE A 249 4.61 1.82 12.37
CA ILE A 249 4.96 0.83 11.34
C ILE A 249 3.70 0.30 10.68
N TYR A 250 3.85 -0.27 9.49
CA TYR A 250 2.76 -0.94 8.81
C TYR A 250 2.30 -2.16 9.62
N GLN A 251 1.01 -2.19 9.93
CA GLN A 251 0.34 -3.29 10.60
C GLN A 251 -0.66 -3.89 9.63
N PHE A 252 -0.68 -5.21 9.53
CA PHE A 252 -1.60 -5.90 8.63
C PHE A 252 -3.05 -5.73 9.13
N PRO A 253 -4.00 -5.41 8.24
CA PRO A 253 -5.40 -5.29 8.61
C PRO A 253 -5.91 -6.64 9.12
N THR A 254 -6.60 -6.62 10.26
CA THR A 254 -7.26 -7.80 10.84
C THR A 254 -8.78 -7.73 10.73
N ASP A 255 -9.29 -6.80 9.91
CA ASP A 255 -10.71 -6.51 9.78
C ASP A 255 -11.47 -7.56 8.97
N ASP A 256 -10.77 -8.26 8.08
CA ASP A 256 -11.32 -9.36 7.27
C ASP A 256 -11.08 -10.70 7.97
N ASP A 257 -12.17 -11.30 8.47
CA ASP A 257 -12.19 -12.60 9.15
C ASP A 257 -11.51 -13.73 8.36
N SER A 258 -11.45 -13.63 7.02
CA SER A 258 -10.83 -14.66 6.17
C SER A 258 -9.30 -14.67 6.21
N VAL A 259 -8.68 -13.52 6.52
CA VAL A 259 -7.22 -13.34 6.55
C VAL A 259 -6.69 -12.88 7.91
N ALA A 260 -7.58 -12.59 8.87
CA ALA A 260 -7.23 -12.08 10.20
C ALA A 260 -6.25 -12.97 10.97
N GLU A 261 -6.41 -14.30 10.93
CA GLU A 261 -5.52 -15.24 11.65
C GLU A 261 -4.09 -15.20 11.09
N ILE A 262 -3.97 -15.18 9.76
CA ILE A 262 -2.68 -15.10 9.07
C ILE A 262 -2.03 -13.74 9.38
N ASN A 263 -2.79 -12.65 9.24
CA ASN A 263 -2.30 -11.29 9.46
C ASN A 263 -1.88 -11.04 10.91
N SER A 264 -2.61 -11.58 11.88
CA SER A 264 -2.22 -11.54 13.30
C SER A 264 -0.88 -12.27 13.55
N THR A 265 -0.72 -13.45 12.95
CA THR A 265 0.53 -14.21 13.03
C THR A 265 1.70 -13.46 12.39
N MET A 266 1.47 -12.80 11.25
CA MET A 266 2.50 -12.00 10.57
C MET A 266 2.88 -10.74 11.37
N ASN A 267 1.90 -10.07 11.98
CA ASN A 267 2.14 -8.92 12.87
C ASN A 267 3.01 -9.32 14.07
N ALA A 268 2.81 -10.51 14.64
CA ALA A 268 3.61 -11.02 15.75
C ALA A 268 5.07 -11.35 15.38
N LEU A 269 5.36 -11.56 14.08
CA LEU A 269 6.71 -11.86 13.60
C LEU A 269 7.56 -10.61 13.35
N LEU A 270 6.96 -9.42 13.35
CA LEU A 270 7.66 -8.16 13.16
C LEU A 270 8.62 -7.84 14.31
N PRO A 271 9.82 -7.34 14.03
CA PRO A 271 10.45 -7.20 12.72
C PRO A 271 10.92 -8.53 12.11
N PHE A 272 10.82 -8.69 10.78
CA PHE A 272 11.21 -9.94 10.10
C PHE A 272 12.72 -10.14 10.13
N ALA A 273 13.17 -11.33 10.50
CA ALA A 273 14.58 -11.69 10.50
C ALA A 273 14.95 -12.42 9.21
N VAL A 274 15.66 -11.76 8.30
CA VAL A 274 15.89 -12.29 6.95
C VAL A 274 17.35 -12.53 6.62
N VAL A 275 17.55 -13.49 5.73
CA VAL A 275 18.84 -13.85 5.14
C VAL A 275 18.64 -13.90 3.63
N GLY A 276 19.43 -13.15 2.87
CA GLY A 276 19.43 -13.19 1.41
C GLY A 276 20.61 -14.02 0.89
N SER A 277 20.40 -14.76 -0.20
CA SER A 277 21.48 -15.45 -0.93
C SER A 277 21.14 -15.57 -2.41
N THR A 278 22.13 -15.29 -3.26
CA THR A 278 22.08 -15.57 -4.70
C THR A 278 22.55 -17.00 -5.03
N ASP A 279 23.25 -17.65 -4.10
CA ASP A 279 23.92 -18.91 -4.36
C ASP A 279 22.97 -20.09 -4.12
N PHE A 280 23.01 -21.05 -5.04
CA PHE A 280 22.27 -22.30 -4.92
C PHE A 280 23.21 -23.42 -4.46
N VAL A 281 22.84 -24.06 -3.36
CA VAL A 281 23.57 -25.22 -2.82
C VAL A 281 22.68 -26.44 -2.95
N ARG A 282 23.29 -27.56 -3.35
CA ARG A 282 22.60 -28.85 -3.40
C ARG A 282 22.50 -29.43 -1.99
N VAL A 283 21.30 -29.43 -1.42
CA VAL A 283 21.01 -30.07 -0.13
C VAL A 283 20.13 -31.30 -0.42
N GLY A 284 20.75 -32.48 -0.37
CA GLY A 284 20.11 -33.73 -0.81
C GLY A 284 19.83 -33.75 -2.32
N ASN A 285 18.55 -33.86 -2.69
CA ASN A 285 18.10 -33.94 -4.09
C ASN A 285 17.53 -32.62 -4.65
N LYS A 286 17.56 -31.53 -3.88
CA LYS A 286 17.03 -30.23 -4.32
C LYS A 286 18.12 -29.17 -4.31
N MET A 287 18.09 -28.30 -5.33
CA MET A 287 18.87 -27.07 -5.36
C MET A 287 18.08 -26.02 -4.58
N VAL A 288 18.66 -25.52 -3.49
CA VAL A 288 18.01 -24.53 -2.62
C VAL A 288 18.93 -23.33 -2.47
N ARG A 289 18.35 -22.13 -2.36
CA ARG A 289 19.12 -20.93 -2.04
C ARG A 289 19.63 -21.02 -0.63
N ALA A 290 20.95 -20.92 -0.47
CA ALA A 290 21.58 -21.07 0.81
C ALA A 290 22.87 -20.27 0.91
N ARG A 291 23.28 -19.99 2.15
CA ARG A 291 24.62 -19.46 2.46
C ARG A 291 25.45 -20.58 3.07
N GLN A 292 26.61 -20.86 2.49
CA GLN A 292 27.50 -21.90 2.97
C GLN A 292 28.58 -21.30 3.87
N TYR A 293 28.68 -21.83 5.09
CA TYR A 293 29.71 -21.50 6.06
C TYR A 293 30.54 -22.76 6.36
N PRO A 294 31.76 -22.62 6.91
CA PRO A 294 32.57 -23.77 7.33
C PRO A 294 31.86 -24.68 8.35
N TRP A 295 30.98 -24.13 9.17
CA TRP A 295 30.23 -24.85 10.21
C TRP A 295 28.84 -25.34 9.79
N GLY A 296 28.37 -25.00 8.59
CA GLY A 296 27.05 -25.43 8.12
C GLY A 296 26.45 -24.60 6.99
N THR A 297 25.26 -24.99 6.55
CA THR A 297 24.56 -24.37 5.43
C THR A 297 23.24 -23.78 5.89
N ILE A 298 23.05 -22.48 5.69
CA ILE A 298 21.84 -21.77 6.05
C ILE A 298 20.94 -21.69 4.82
N MET A 299 19.89 -22.50 4.81
CA MET A 299 18.83 -22.45 3.79
C MET A 299 17.95 -21.20 3.98
N VAL A 300 17.80 -20.40 2.93
CA VAL A 300 17.02 -19.14 2.93
C VAL A 300 15.51 -19.41 2.94
N GLU A 301 15.07 -20.51 2.31
CA GLU A 301 13.64 -20.85 2.21
C GLU A 301 13.14 -21.72 3.38
N ASN A 302 13.97 -21.92 4.42
CA ASN A 302 13.60 -22.71 5.59
C ASN A 302 13.12 -21.81 6.72
N GLU A 303 11.85 -21.93 7.11
CA GLU A 303 11.23 -21.15 8.19
C GLU A 303 11.91 -21.34 9.55
N ASN A 304 12.62 -22.46 9.77
CA ASN A 304 13.37 -22.67 11.01
C ASN A 304 14.68 -21.87 11.08
N HIS A 305 15.14 -21.34 9.95
CA HIS A 305 16.39 -20.59 9.84
C HIS A 305 16.15 -19.08 9.76
N CYS A 306 15.15 -18.65 8.98
CA CYS A 306 14.81 -17.25 8.84
C CYS A 306 13.35 -17.04 8.42
N ASP A 307 12.86 -15.82 8.62
CA ASP A 307 11.48 -15.42 8.32
C ASP A 307 11.30 -14.99 6.86
N PHE A 308 12.23 -15.36 5.96
CA PHE A 308 12.23 -14.91 4.58
C PHE A 308 10.98 -15.35 3.80
N VAL A 309 10.52 -16.58 4.02
CA VAL A 309 9.28 -17.10 3.39
C VAL A 309 8.08 -16.26 3.79
N LYS A 310 7.98 -15.90 5.08
CA LYS A 310 6.91 -15.07 5.63
C LYS A 310 6.94 -13.66 5.05
N LEU A 311 8.12 -13.05 4.93
CA LEU A 311 8.27 -11.75 4.26
C LEU A 311 7.84 -11.81 2.79
N ARG A 312 8.24 -12.85 2.05
CA ARG A 312 7.88 -13.00 0.63
C ARG A 312 6.37 -13.17 0.46
N GLU A 313 5.76 -14.03 1.26
CA GLU A 313 4.32 -14.26 1.26
C GLU A 313 3.56 -12.96 1.56
N MET A 314 4.01 -12.23 2.57
CA MET A 314 3.43 -10.96 2.95
C MET A 314 3.48 -9.91 1.83
N LEU A 315 4.65 -9.70 1.22
CA LEU A 315 4.86 -8.64 0.24
C LEU A 315 4.19 -8.93 -1.12
N ILE A 316 4.22 -10.19 -1.56
CA ILE A 316 3.84 -10.55 -2.93
C ILE A 316 2.44 -11.15 -2.99
N ARG A 317 2.06 -11.97 -2.00
CA ARG A 317 0.85 -12.81 -2.09
C ARG A 317 -0.38 -12.14 -1.52
N THR A 318 -0.28 -11.56 -0.32
CA THR A 318 -1.47 -11.19 0.45
C THR A 318 -1.72 -9.68 0.45
N ASN A 319 -0.68 -8.86 0.66
CA ASN A 319 -0.88 -7.47 1.09
C ASN A 319 -0.46 -6.42 0.06
N MET A 320 -0.13 -6.82 -1.17
CA MET A 320 0.29 -5.88 -2.22
C MET A 320 -0.79 -4.82 -2.47
N GLU A 321 -2.05 -5.24 -2.59
CA GLU A 321 -3.16 -4.33 -2.86
C GLU A 321 -3.51 -3.46 -1.66
N ASP A 322 -3.52 -4.02 -0.45
CA ASP A 322 -3.75 -3.26 0.78
C ASP A 322 -2.68 -2.17 0.97
N MET A 323 -1.40 -2.47 0.74
CA MET A 323 -0.35 -1.44 0.82
C MET A 323 -0.56 -0.32 -0.21
N ARG A 324 -1.03 -0.65 -1.43
CA ARG A 324 -1.36 0.36 -2.44
C ARG A 324 -2.54 1.23 -2.01
N GLU A 325 -3.58 0.59 -1.47
CA GLU A 325 -4.77 1.28 -0.96
C GLU A 325 -4.42 2.19 0.23
N GLN A 326 -3.63 1.72 1.20
CA GLN A 326 -3.17 2.54 2.32
C GLN A 326 -2.29 3.70 1.85
N THR A 327 -1.40 3.48 0.88
CA THR A 327 -0.62 4.58 0.27
C THR A 327 -1.53 5.62 -0.37
N HIS A 328 -2.61 5.21 -1.04
CA HIS A 328 -3.56 6.13 -1.65
C HIS A 328 -4.41 6.85 -0.59
N ALA A 329 -5.18 6.10 0.20
CA ALA A 329 -6.21 6.61 1.09
C ALA A 329 -5.67 7.36 2.30
N ARG A 330 -4.45 7.03 2.76
CA ARG A 330 -3.86 7.63 3.96
C ARG A 330 -2.69 8.53 3.65
N HIS A 331 -1.62 7.98 3.06
CA HIS A 331 -0.36 8.72 2.91
C HIS A 331 -0.46 9.82 1.85
N TYR A 332 -1.01 9.49 0.69
CA TYR A 332 -1.19 10.42 -0.40
C TYR A 332 -2.25 11.47 -0.05
N GLU A 333 -3.41 11.10 0.51
CA GLU A 333 -4.42 12.07 0.94
C GLU A 333 -3.91 13.05 2.00
N LEU A 334 -3.09 12.59 2.94
CA LEU A 334 -2.44 13.48 3.91
C LEU A 334 -1.55 14.51 3.21
N TYR A 335 -0.73 14.07 2.27
CA TYR A 335 0.13 14.96 1.46
C TYR A 335 -0.70 15.93 0.63
N ARG A 336 -1.73 15.42 -0.06
CA ARG A 336 -2.65 16.16 -0.92
C ARG A 336 -3.35 17.27 -0.15
N ARG A 337 -3.92 16.97 1.03
CA ARG A 337 -4.54 17.98 1.89
C ARG A 337 -3.58 19.11 2.24
N MET A 338 -2.39 18.78 2.75
CA MET A 338 -1.38 19.78 3.11
C MET A 338 -0.93 20.61 1.90
N ARG A 339 -0.78 19.99 0.73
CA ARG A 339 -0.35 20.70 -0.48
C ARG A 339 -1.43 21.62 -1.03
N LEU A 340 -2.68 21.19 -1.04
CA LEU A 340 -3.81 22.00 -1.50
C LEU A 340 -4.03 23.23 -0.62
N GLU A 341 -3.93 23.06 0.70
CA GLU A 341 -3.93 24.17 1.66
C GLU A 341 -2.81 25.18 1.37
N GLN A 342 -1.58 24.71 1.11
CA GLN A 342 -0.45 25.56 0.74
C GLN A 342 -0.63 26.25 -0.61
N MET A 343 -1.28 25.57 -1.56
CA MET A 343 -1.67 26.15 -2.84
C MET A 343 -2.87 27.10 -2.71
N GLY A 344 -3.39 27.34 -1.50
CA GLY A 344 -4.46 28.29 -1.21
C GLY A 344 -5.86 27.78 -1.56
N PHE A 345 -6.03 26.46 -1.76
CA PHE A 345 -7.33 25.82 -1.78
C PHE A 345 -7.72 25.56 -0.33
N SER A 346 -8.58 26.42 0.21
CA SER A 346 -9.17 26.25 1.53
C SER A 346 -10.65 25.93 1.36
N ASP A 347 -11.16 24.96 2.13
CA ASP A 347 -12.59 24.58 2.11
C ASP A 347 -13.52 25.71 2.57
N VAL A 348 -12.96 26.76 3.19
CA VAL A 348 -13.68 27.91 3.73
C VAL A 348 -13.10 29.20 3.16
N GLY A 349 -13.95 29.94 2.43
CA GLY A 349 -13.62 31.31 2.05
C GLY A 349 -13.60 32.26 3.24
N ALA A 350 -13.22 33.51 3.01
CA ALA A 350 -13.27 34.59 4.01
C ALA A 350 -14.66 34.73 4.70
N ASP A 351 -15.72 34.22 4.07
CA ASP A 351 -17.10 34.25 4.54
C ASP A 351 -17.62 32.91 5.11
N ASN A 352 -16.75 31.95 5.43
CA ASN A 352 -17.15 30.64 6.00
C ASN A 352 -18.11 29.82 5.10
N LYS A 353 -18.15 30.10 3.80
CA LYS A 353 -18.91 29.35 2.80
C LYS A 353 -18.03 28.26 2.18
N PRO A 354 -18.57 27.06 1.92
CA PRO A 354 -17.86 26.03 1.17
C PRO A 354 -17.57 26.54 -0.24
N ILE A 355 -16.29 26.65 -0.60
CA ILE A 355 -15.89 27.05 -1.96
C ILE A 355 -15.75 25.81 -2.81
N SER A 356 -16.32 25.82 -4.02
CA SER A 356 -16.15 24.73 -4.98
C SER A 356 -14.71 24.67 -5.47
N PHE A 357 -14.10 23.49 -5.43
CA PHE A 357 -12.72 23.23 -5.90
C PHE A 357 -12.45 23.75 -7.32
N GLN A 358 -13.50 23.74 -8.15
CA GLN A 358 -13.44 24.19 -9.53
C GLN A 358 -13.40 25.72 -9.66
N GLU A 359 -14.12 26.45 -8.80
CA GLU A 359 -14.16 27.93 -8.82
C GLU A 359 -12.81 28.52 -8.38
N THR A 360 -12.19 28.00 -7.32
CA THR A 360 -10.87 28.46 -6.86
C THR A 360 -9.78 28.23 -7.91
N TYR A 361 -9.86 27.10 -8.64
CA TYR A 361 -8.89 26.78 -9.69
C TYR A 361 -9.03 27.72 -10.90
N GLU A 362 -10.26 28.02 -11.30
CA GLU A 362 -10.53 29.00 -12.36
C GLU A 362 -10.07 30.41 -11.97
N GLN A 363 -10.30 30.81 -10.71
CA GLN A 363 -9.91 32.12 -10.20
C GLN A 363 -8.38 32.30 -10.17
N LYS A 364 -7.63 31.32 -9.65
CA LYS A 364 -6.15 31.36 -9.67
C LYS A 364 -5.56 31.31 -11.07
N ARG A 365 -6.20 30.57 -11.98
CA ARG A 365 -5.80 30.57 -13.40
C ARG A 365 -6.02 31.93 -14.04
N GLN A 366 -7.13 32.60 -13.75
CA GLN A 366 -7.39 33.95 -14.23
C GLN A 366 -6.35 34.95 -13.67
N GLU A 367 -6.00 34.86 -12.39
CA GLU A 367 -4.91 35.65 -11.81
C GLU A 367 -3.57 35.41 -12.53
N HIS A 368 -3.22 34.14 -12.78
CA HIS A 368 -1.97 33.80 -13.46
C HIS A 368 -1.96 34.26 -14.94
N LEU A 369 -3.12 34.29 -15.60
CA LEU A 369 -3.29 34.85 -16.94
C LEU A 369 -3.22 36.39 -16.96
N LEU A 370 -3.74 37.05 -15.92
CA LEU A 370 -3.69 38.51 -15.77
C LEU A 370 -2.27 38.99 -15.47
N VAL A 371 -1.52 38.27 -14.65
CA VAL A 371 -0.11 38.58 -14.37
C VAL A 371 0.76 38.42 -15.63
N SER A 372 0.49 37.42 -16.47
CA SER A 372 1.23 37.23 -17.73
C SER A 372 0.88 38.26 -18.81
N HIS A 373 -0.32 38.84 -18.80
CA HIS A 373 -0.69 39.95 -19.69
C HIS A 373 -0.18 41.32 -19.22
N SER A 374 0.24 41.44 -17.96
CA SER A 374 0.75 42.69 -17.39
C SER A 374 2.26 42.88 -17.60
N ILE A 375 2.94 41.92 -18.22
CA ILE A 375 4.39 41.90 -18.46
C ILE A 375 4.75 42.25 -19.93
N ASN A 376 3.76 42.47 -20.81
CA ASN A 376 3.99 42.92 -22.20
C ASN A 376 3.72 44.40 -22.40
#